data_AF-A0A5N5X713-F1
#
_entry.id   AF-A0A5N5X713-F1
#
_cell.length_a   1.000
_cell.length_b   1.000
_cell.length_c   1.000
_cell.angle_alpha   90.00
_cell.angle_beta   90.00
_cell.angle_gamma   90.00
#
_symmetry.space_group_name_H-M   'P 1'
#
loop_
_entity.id
_entity.type
_entity.pdbx_description
1 polymer ?
#
loop_
_entity_poly.entity_id
_entity_poly.type
_entity_poly.pdbx_seq_one_letter_code
_entity_poly.pdbx_strand_id
1 'polypeptide(L)'
;MPTKTQDQPIVLSPSAISKLQLESFEDPSRGEVSWRTLFTRPKTLTSDLSAGIAVCHRKSGYLCSHHHAQAEIYYVLEGRGVVTIDGVHYNVKKESVVFIPGDVEHSVTNNEDDELK
;
A
#
# COMPACT_ATOMS: atom_id res chain seq x y z
N MET A 1 -12.23 15.86 -29.13
CA MET A 1 -12.42 15.18 -27.83
C MET A 1 -11.25 14.23 -27.64
N PRO A 2 -10.47 14.31 -26.55
CA PRO A 2 -9.41 13.34 -26.32
C PRO A 2 -10.05 11.95 -26.13
N THR A 3 -9.65 10.99 -26.96
CA THR A 3 -10.06 9.59 -26.84
C THR A 3 -9.68 9.08 -25.46
N LYS A 4 -10.68 8.72 -24.64
CA LYS A 4 -10.48 7.97 -23.41
C LYS A 4 -9.65 6.74 -23.78
N THR A 5 -8.40 6.64 -23.33
CA THR A 5 -7.66 5.38 -23.40
C THR A 5 -8.48 4.36 -22.63
N GLN A 6 -8.96 3.34 -23.31
CA GLN A 6 -9.85 2.33 -22.74
C GLN A 6 -9.06 1.46 -21.75
N ASP A 7 -9.56 1.35 -20.52
CA ASP A 7 -8.96 0.52 -19.49
C ASP A 7 -8.99 -0.96 -19.90
N GLN A 8 -8.01 -1.73 -19.43
CA GLN A 8 -7.87 -3.16 -19.73
C GLN A 8 -7.89 -3.99 -18.45
N PRO A 9 -8.51 -5.18 -18.48
CA PRO A 9 -8.43 -6.11 -17.35
C PRO A 9 -6.98 -6.57 -17.16
N ILE A 10 -6.51 -6.59 -15.92
CA ILE A 10 -5.20 -7.11 -15.55
C ILE A 10 -5.38 -8.29 -14.60
N VAL A 11 -4.77 -9.42 -14.96
CA VAL A 11 -4.74 -10.64 -14.14
C VAL A 11 -3.28 -11.02 -13.90
N LEU A 12 -2.84 -10.97 -12.65
CA LEU A 12 -1.47 -11.30 -12.27
C LEU A 12 -1.45 -12.63 -11.50
N SER A 13 -0.66 -13.58 -11.98
CA SER A 13 -0.36 -14.80 -11.22
C SER A 13 0.65 -14.50 -10.09
N PRO A 14 0.73 -15.34 -9.05
CA PRO A 14 1.75 -15.18 -8.01
C PRO A 14 3.19 -15.12 -8.56
N SER A 15 3.48 -15.91 -9.61
CA SER A 15 4.80 -15.93 -10.27
C SER A 15 5.08 -14.68 -11.11
N ALA A 16 4.04 -14.00 -11.61
CA ALA A 16 4.19 -12.69 -12.24
C ALA A 16 4.45 -11.62 -11.17
N ILE A 17 3.68 -11.63 -10.07
CA ILE A 17 3.82 -10.69 -8.96
C ILE A 17 5.23 -10.76 -8.38
N SER A 18 5.78 -11.94 -8.14
CA SER A 18 7.12 -12.09 -7.54
C SER A 18 8.25 -11.50 -8.39
N LYS A 19 8.03 -11.32 -9.69
CA LYS A 19 8.99 -10.76 -10.65
C LYS A 19 8.83 -9.25 -10.86
N LEU A 20 7.77 -8.64 -10.32
CA LEU A 20 7.62 -7.19 -10.37
C LEU A 20 8.74 -6.53 -9.56
N GLN A 21 9.15 -5.34 -10.04
CA GLN A 21 10.17 -4.53 -9.39
C GLN A 21 9.77 -4.26 -7.94
N LEU A 22 10.71 -4.49 -7.02
CA LEU A 22 10.59 -4.02 -5.65
C LEU A 22 10.95 -2.54 -5.62
N GLU A 23 10.05 -1.74 -5.10
CA GLU A 23 10.13 -0.28 -5.03
C GLU A 23 10.26 0.16 -3.57
N SER A 24 10.86 1.32 -3.36
CA SER A 24 10.96 2.02 -2.07
C SER A 24 11.00 3.52 -2.33
N PHE A 25 10.78 4.33 -1.30
CA PHE A 25 10.97 5.78 -1.44
C PHE A 25 12.47 6.12 -1.59
N GLU A 26 12.78 7.11 -2.44
CA GLU A 26 14.12 7.69 -2.51
C GLU A 26 14.42 8.57 -1.29
N ASP A 27 13.40 9.28 -0.81
CA ASP A 27 13.45 10.07 0.42
C ASP A 27 13.13 9.18 1.63
N PRO A 28 14.11 8.90 2.51
CA PRO A 28 13.89 8.04 3.66
C PRO A 28 12.89 8.62 4.67
N SER A 29 12.62 9.93 4.65
CA SER A 29 11.61 10.55 5.53
C SER A 29 10.18 10.14 5.18
N ARG A 30 9.96 9.53 4.00
CA ARG A 30 8.64 9.05 3.56
C ARG A 30 8.28 7.69 4.13
N GLY A 31 9.25 6.89 4.54
CA GLY A 31 9.01 5.57 5.10
C GLY A 31 10.12 4.56 4.85
N GLU A 32 10.27 3.65 5.79
CA GLU A 32 11.03 2.41 5.66
C GLU A 32 10.05 1.28 5.28
N VAL A 33 9.58 1.35 4.03
CA VAL A 33 8.62 0.40 3.45
C VAL A 33 9.06 0.09 2.02
N SER A 34 8.90 -1.17 1.63
CA SER A 34 9.07 -1.58 0.23
C SER A 34 7.76 -2.10 -0.33
N TRP A 35 7.55 -2.00 -1.64
CA TRP A 35 6.32 -2.50 -2.26
C TRP A 35 6.54 -3.00 -3.67
N ARG A 36 5.58 -3.78 -4.15
CA ARG A 36 5.42 -4.08 -5.57
C ARG A 36 4.13 -3.46 -6.05
N THR A 37 4.21 -2.55 -7.02
CA THR A 37 3.02 -2.02 -7.69
C THR A 37 2.37 -3.11 -8.54
N LEU A 38 1.12 -3.48 -8.26
CA LEU A 38 0.37 -4.47 -9.04
C LEU A 38 -0.24 -3.82 -10.29
N PHE A 39 -0.97 -2.72 -10.10
CA PHE A 39 -1.50 -1.90 -11.18
C PHE A 39 -1.74 -0.47 -10.70
N THR A 40 -1.45 0.48 -11.59
CA THR A 40 -1.68 1.93 -11.44
C THR A 40 -1.42 2.61 -12.79
N ARG A 41 -1.91 3.83 -12.98
CA ARG A 41 -1.58 4.67 -14.14
C ARG A 41 -0.37 5.56 -13.81
N PRO A 42 0.60 5.78 -14.74
CA PRO A 42 0.65 5.35 -16.14
C PRO A 42 1.30 3.98 -16.38
N LYS A 43 1.76 3.27 -15.34
CA LYS A 43 2.46 1.98 -15.49
C LYS A 43 1.61 0.89 -16.15
N THR A 44 0.30 0.98 -15.99
CA THR A 44 -0.69 0.05 -16.55
C THR A 44 -1.89 0.82 -17.12
N LEU A 45 -2.65 0.18 -18.02
CA LEU A 45 -3.89 0.73 -18.58
C LEU A 45 -5.07 0.49 -17.63
N THR A 46 -4.93 0.93 -16.38
CA THR A 46 -6.00 0.93 -15.36
C THR A 46 -6.34 2.35 -14.94
N SER A 47 -7.55 2.53 -14.41
CA SER A 47 -8.08 3.78 -13.86
C SER A 47 -8.70 3.53 -12.49
N ASP A 48 -9.06 4.62 -11.81
CA ASP A 48 -9.88 4.67 -10.58
C ASP A 48 -9.25 4.06 -9.32
N LEU A 49 -8.44 3.01 -9.46
CA LEU A 49 -7.77 2.30 -8.37
C LEU A 49 -6.29 2.10 -8.69
N SER A 50 -5.50 2.11 -7.63
CA SER A 50 -4.12 1.60 -7.63
C SER A 50 -4.03 0.49 -6.60
N ALA A 51 -3.22 -0.52 -6.87
CA ALA A 51 -2.99 -1.60 -5.93
C ALA A 51 -1.50 -1.96 -5.88
N GLY A 52 -1.05 -2.34 -4.69
CA GLY A 52 0.30 -2.79 -4.42
C GLY A 52 0.31 -3.83 -3.31
N ILE A 53 1.41 -4.57 -3.19
CA ILE A 53 1.73 -5.33 -1.99
C ILE A 53 2.88 -4.60 -1.32
N ALA A 54 2.61 -4.00 -0.17
CA ALA A 54 3.60 -3.32 0.65
C ALA A 54 4.17 -4.27 1.71
N VAL A 55 5.37 -3.97 2.18
CA VAL A 55 6.07 -4.67 3.25
C VAL A 55 6.69 -3.62 4.16
N CYS A 56 6.13 -3.46 5.36
CA CYS A 56 6.75 -2.70 6.42
C CYS A 56 7.72 -3.62 7.18
N HIS A 57 9.00 -3.28 7.13
CA HIS A 57 10.06 -4.12 7.67
C HIS A 57 9.96 -4.32 9.18
N ARG A 58 10.42 -5.48 9.66
CA ARG A 58 10.42 -5.78 11.09
C ARG A 58 11.20 -4.73 11.89
N LYS A 59 10.78 -4.47 13.13
CA LYS A 59 11.39 -3.60 14.16
C LYS A 59 11.40 -2.10 13.87
N SER A 60 11.50 -1.68 12.62
CA SER A 60 11.66 -0.27 12.23
C SER A 60 10.79 0.17 11.06
N GLY A 61 10.02 -0.73 10.44
CA GLY A 61 9.27 -0.41 9.23
C GLY A 61 8.19 0.63 9.48
N TYR A 62 8.07 1.61 8.58
CA TYR A 62 7.03 2.61 8.67
C TYR A 62 6.68 3.21 7.31
N LEU A 63 5.45 3.69 7.21
CA LEU A 63 4.98 4.60 6.17
C LEU A 63 4.56 5.88 6.87
N CYS A 64 5.23 7.00 6.54
CA CYS A 64 4.95 8.27 7.20
C CYS A 64 3.51 8.74 6.98
N SER A 65 3.10 9.65 7.86
CA SER A 65 1.82 10.32 7.77
C SER A 65 1.64 10.99 6.41
N HIS A 66 0.54 10.69 5.73
CA HIS A 66 0.17 11.28 4.46
C HIS A 66 -1.33 11.19 4.22
N HIS A 67 -1.81 11.86 3.19
CA HIS A 67 -3.19 11.77 2.72
C HIS A 67 -3.25 11.94 1.20
N HIS A 68 -4.36 11.51 0.63
CA HIS A 68 -4.69 11.74 -0.78
C HIS A 68 -6.20 11.67 -0.97
N ALA A 69 -6.71 12.27 -2.04
CA ALA A 69 -8.16 12.38 -2.29
C ALA A 69 -8.86 11.03 -2.49
N GLN A 70 -8.15 10.01 -2.96
CA GLN A 70 -8.70 8.68 -3.16
C GLN A 70 -8.90 7.95 -1.82
N ALA A 71 -9.95 7.14 -1.70
CA ALA A 71 -10.05 6.19 -0.59
C ALA A 71 -9.03 5.05 -0.76
N GLU A 72 -8.60 4.47 0.35
CA GLU A 72 -7.64 3.36 0.37
C GLU A 72 -8.17 2.18 1.20
N ILE A 73 -7.73 0.97 0.83
CA ILE A 73 -7.99 -0.26 1.58
C ILE A 73 -6.68 -0.98 1.87
N TYR A 74 -6.49 -1.41 3.12
CA TYR A 74 -5.48 -2.40 3.46
C TYR A 74 -6.15 -3.74 3.76
N TYR A 75 -5.59 -4.80 3.21
CA TYR A 75 -5.87 -6.17 3.61
C TYR A 75 -4.55 -6.77 4.10
N VAL A 76 -4.44 -7.01 5.40
CA VAL A 76 -3.20 -7.49 6.00
C VAL A 76 -3.00 -8.98 5.67
N LEU A 77 -1.98 -9.26 4.86
CA LEU A 77 -1.62 -10.60 4.40
C LEU A 77 -0.85 -11.37 5.48
N GLU A 78 0.07 -10.70 6.18
CA GLU A 78 0.97 -11.30 7.17
C GLU A 78 1.34 -10.31 8.28
N GLY A 79 1.76 -10.83 9.44
CA GLY A 79 2.29 -10.00 10.52
C GLY A 79 1.25 -9.25 11.34
N ARG A 80 1.73 -8.26 12.09
CA ARG A 80 0.95 -7.34 12.93
C ARG A 80 1.63 -5.98 13.00
N GLY A 81 0.87 -4.94 13.32
CA GLY A 81 1.39 -3.58 13.44
C GLY A 81 0.28 -2.59 13.78
N VAL A 82 0.54 -1.31 13.53
CA VAL A 82 -0.40 -0.22 13.84
C VAL A 82 -0.65 0.60 12.59
N VAL A 83 -1.93 0.81 12.27
CA VAL A 83 -2.36 1.84 11.32
C VAL A 83 -2.92 2.99 12.12
N THR A 84 -2.40 4.20 11.91
CA THR A 84 -2.96 5.42 12.53
C THR A 84 -3.80 6.12 11.49
N ILE A 85 -5.05 6.46 11.83
CA ILE A 85 -5.99 7.15 10.94
C ILE A 85 -6.62 8.29 11.73
N ASP A 86 -6.47 9.52 11.24
CA ASP A 86 -6.98 10.73 11.91
C ASP A 86 -6.54 10.82 13.39
N GLY A 87 -5.27 10.51 13.64
CA GLY A 87 -4.68 10.48 14.99
C GLY A 87 -5.10 9.31 15.88
N VAL A 88 -5.99 8.42 15.43
CA VAL A 88 -6.43 7.24 16.19
C VAL A 88 -5.60 6.01 15.80
N HIS A 89 -5.05 5.30 16.78
CA HIS A 89 -4.26 4.10 16.57
C HIS A 89 -5.11 2.83 16.52
N TYR A 90 -4.96 2.05 15.44
CA TYR A 90 -5.63 0.77 15.25
C TYR A 90 -4.59 -0.35 15.15
N ASN A 91 -4.65 -1.30 16.08
CA ASN A 91 -3.84 -2.51 15.99
C ASN A 91 -4.39 -3.41 14.88
N VAL A 92 -3.53 -3.78 13.94
CA VAL A 92 -3.87 -4.68 12.83
C VAL A 92 -3.00 -5.93 12.90
N LYS A 93 -3.53 -7.02 12.37
CA LYS A 93 -2.85 -8.32 12.23
C LYS A 93 -3.33 -9.02 10.97
N LYS A 94 -2.68 -10.11 10.58
CA LYS A 94 -3.14 -11.00 9.50
C LYS A 94 -4.68 -11.12 9.47
N GLU A 95 -5.26 -10.96 8.27
CA GLU A 95 -6.69 -10.95 7.96
C GLU A 95 -7.48 -9.72 8.46
N SER A 96 -6.81 -8.72 9.06
CA SER A 96 -7.44 -7.42 9.31
C SER A 96 -7.69 -6.70 7.99
N VAL A 97 -8.83 -6.02 7.90
CA VAL A 97 -9.20 -5.17 6.77
C VAL A 97 -9.41 -3.75 7.28
N VAL A 98 -8.77 -2.79 6.62
CA VAL A 98 -8.84 -1.37 6.98
C VAL A 98 -9.38 -0.61 5.79
N PHE A 99 -10.41 0.19 6.01
CA PHE A 99 -10.89 1.17 5.05
C PHE A 99 -10.47 2.56 5.52
N ILE A 100 -9.79 3.30 4.66
CA ILE A 100 -9.31 4.66 4.91
C ILE A 100 -10.09 5.59 3.98
N PRO A 101 -10.93 6.50 4.52
CA PRO A 101 -11.64 7.47 3.69
C PRO A 101 -10.65 8.40 2.97
N GLY A 102 -11.05 8.90 1.79
CA GLY A 102 -10.26 9.90 1.07
C GLY A 102 -10.03 11.16 1.90
N ASP A 103 -8.90 11.82 1.66
CA ASP A 103 -8.43 13.03 2.35
C ASP A 103 -8.21 12.89 3.87
N VAL A 104 -8.28 11.67 4.42
CA VAL A 104 -7.95 11.41 5.82
C VAL A 104 -6.47 11.07 5.97
N GLU A 105 -5.80 11.74 6.91
CA GLU A 105 -4.41 11.47 7.23
C GLU A 105 -4.23 10.07 7.82
N HIS A 106 -3.26 9.34 7.30
CA HIS A 106 -2.96 7.98 7.74
C HIS A 106 -1.48 7.64 7.68
N SER A 107 -1.06 6.69 8.52
CA SER A 107 0.31 6.15 8.59
C SER A 107 0.31 4.68 9.01
N VAL A 108 1.43 3.99 8.78
CA VAL A 108 1.64 2.60 9.20
C VAL A 108 2.96 2.51 9.97
N THR A 109 2.98 1.75 11.07
CA THR A 109 4.20 1.42 11.79
C THR A 109 4.26 -0.05 12.13
N ASN A 110 5.45 -0.64 11.98
CA ASN A 110 5.77 -2.00 12.36
C ASN A 110 6.99 -2.02 13.29
N ASN A 111 6.73 -2.18 14.59
CA ASN A 111 7.77 -2.34 15.62
C ASN A 111 7.96 -3.80 16.04
N GLU A 112 7.41 -4.75 15.28
CA GLU A 112 7.34 -6.16 15.64
C GLU A 112 8.53 -6.94 15.08
N ASP A 113 8.75 -8.16 15.59
CA ASP A 113 9.86 -9.01 15.12
C ASP A 113 9.62 -9.62 13.72
N ASP A 114 8.38 -9.58 13.22
CA ASP A 114 7.96 -10.09 11.91
C ASP A 114 7.67 -8.95 10.94
N GLU A 115 7.74 -9.24 9.63
CA GLU A 115 7.30 -8.30 8.60
C GLU A 115 5.78 -8.12 8.66
N LEU A 116 5.31 -6.89 8.42
CA LEU A 116 3.89 -6.59 8.17
C LEU A 116 3.69 -6.46 6.66
N LYS A 117 2.75 -7.23 6.11
CA LYS A 117 2.40 -7.21 4.69
C LYS A 117 0.91 -7.05 4.49
#